data_AF-A0A7C2DV94-F1
#
_entry.id   AF-A0A7C2DV94-F1
#
_cell.length_a   1.000
_cell.length_b   1.000
_cell.length_c   1.000
_cell.angle_alpha   90.00
_cell.angle_beta   90.00
_cell.angle_gamma   90.00
#
_symmetry.space_group_name_H-M   'P 1'
#
loop_
_entity.id
_entity.type
_entity.pdbx_description
1 polymer ?
#
loop_
_entity_poly.entity_id
_entity_poly.type
_entity_poly.pdbx_seq_one_letter_code
_entity_poly.pdbx_strand_id
1 'polypeptide(L)'
;NLDLTALRSFVTVAEVGGVTRAAGLLNMTQSAVSMQLKRLEEGLGQNVFSRAARRLSLTPEGEQLLSYARRMIALNDEALARLTDRGYEGEVRLGVPHDIVYPQMPVVLKSLAQEFPRVRVNLMSSFTKFLKDDFVAGQYDIILTTEDEPGPGGEILATRDLVWVGAPDGTAWQRRPLRLGFKDTCFFRPIAQARLDAAGIPWEMGFEGECEQVIEATVAADLAISARMRDAIPRGVEVIEAGNSLPPLGQLSICLYNRGFQKGPVIDTILGQLRCAYAA
;
A
#
# COMPACT_ATOMS: atom_id res chain seq x y z
N ASN A 1 -11.65 -35.72 13.18
CA ASN A 1 -10.82 -34.84 12.33
C ASN A 1 -11.71 -34.32 11.21
N LEU A 2 -11.67 -33.03 10.85
CA LEU A 2 -12.55 -32.45 9.83
C LEU A 2 -11.90 -32.58 8.45
N ASP A 3 -12.59 -33.23 7.51
CA ASP A 3 -12.13 -33.37 6.12
C ASP A 3 -12.37 -32.07 5.35
N LEU A 4 -11.31 -31.47 4.80
CA LEU A 4 -11.36 -30.25 4.01
C LEU A 4 -12.24 -30.38 2.76
N THR A 5 -12.36 -31.57 2.17
CA THR A 5 -13.24 -31.82 1.03
C THR A 5 -14.71 -31.68 1.45
N ALA A 6 -15.04 -32.18 2.64
CA ALA A 6 -16.37 -32.07 3.21
C ALA A 6 -16.68 -30.63 3.66
N LEU A 7 -15.70 -29.93 4.22
CA LEU A 7 -15.82 -28.51 4.56
C LEU A 7 -16.03 -27.63 3.32
N ARG A 8 -15.27 -27.85 2.23
CA ARG A 8 -15.46 -27.13 0.96
C ARG A 8 -16.87 -27.38 0.40
N SER A 9 -17.32 -28.63 0.42
CA SER A 9 -18.69 -29.00 0.02
C SER A 9 -19.75 -28.25 0.84
N PHE A 10 -19.58 -28.21 2.16
CA PHE A 10 -20.45 -27.49 3.07
C PHE A 10 -20.50 -25.98 2.81
N VAL A 11 -19.34 -25.33 2.71
CA VAL A 11 -19.23 -23.89 2.44
C VAL A 11 -19.88 -23.54 1.11
N THR A 12 -19.58 -24.27 0.04
CA THR A 12 -20.16 -24.00 -1.28
C THR A 12 -21.68 -24.16 -1.26
N VAL A 13 -22.22 -25.21 -0.62
CA VAL A 13 -23.66 -25.43 -0.50
C VAL A 13 -24.34 -24.31 0.29
N ALA A 14 -23.71 -23.82 1.36
CA ALA A 14 -24.21 -22.69 2.14
C ALA A 14 -24.27 -21.40 1.33
N GLU A 15 -23.23 -21.13 0.53
CA GLU A 15 -23.12 -19.91 -0.29
C GLU A 15 -24.09 -19.88 -1.46
N VAL A 16 -24.23 -21.01 -2.16
CA VAL A 16 -25.13 -21.08 -3.31
C VAL A 16 -26.53 -21.55 -2.93
N GLY A 17 -26.80 -21.88 -1.67
CA GLY A 17 -28.12 -22.25 -1.17
C GLY A 17 -28.73 -23.48 -1.86
N GLY A 18 -27.92 -24.47 -2.25
CA GLY A 18 -28.42 -25.71 -2.84
C GLY A 18 -27.36 -26.68 -3.35
N VAL A 19 -27.58 -27.97 -3.11
CA VAL A 19 -26.65 -29.06 -3.44
C VAL A 19 -26.40 -29.18 -4.95
N THR A 20 -27.43 -29.03 -5.79
CA THR A 20 -27.31 -29.14 -7.25
C THR A 20 -26.42 -28.05 -7.83
N ARG A 21 -26.53 -26.80 -7.35
CA ARG A 21 -25.67 -25.69 -7.79
C ARG A 21 -24.23 -25.88 -7.31
N ALA A 22 -24.05 -26.33 -6.07
CA ALA A 22 -22.72 -26.58 -5.51
C ALA A 22 -21.98 -27.70 -6.23
N ALA A 23 -22.69 -28.76 -6.62
CA ALA A 23 -22.13 -29.87 -7.39
C ALA A 23 -21.49 -29.40 -8.71
N GLY A 24 -22.15 -28.48 -9.42
CA GLY A 24 -21.60 -27.86 -10.64
C GLY A 24 -20.32 -27.07 -10.38
N LEU A 25 -20.25 -26.30 -9.30
CA LEU A 25 -19.06 -25.49 -8.96
C LEU A 25 -17.88 -26.33 -8.48
N LEU A 26 -18.15 -27.45 -7.82
CA LEU A 26 -17.13 -28.34 -7.28
C LEU A 26 -16.65 -29.41 -8.28
N ASN A 27 -17.22 -29.44 -9.49
CA ASN A 27 -17.02 -30.51 -10.47
C ASN A 27 -17.31 -31.90 -9.87
N MET A 28 -18.37 -32.01 -9.08
CA MET A 28 -18.82 -33.23 -8.40
C MET A 28 -20.25 -33.59 -8.81
N THR A 29 -20.67 -34.84 -8.60
CA THR A 29 -22.08 -35.22 -8.72
C THR A 29 -22.88 -34.76 -7.49
N GLN A 30 -24.20 -34.55 -7.64
CA GLN A 30 -25.07 -34.18 -6.51
C GLN A 30 -25.03 -35.22 -5.38
N SER A 31 -24.94 -36.51 -5.73
CA SER A 31 -24.81 -37.60 -4.76
C SER A 31 -23.48 -37.55 -4.01
N ALA A 32 -22.38 -37.19 -4.69
CA ALA A 32 -21.08 -37.03 -4.05
C ALA A 32 -21.07 -35.85 -3.06
N VAL A 33 -21.61 -34.68 -3.43
CA VAL A 33 -21.75 -33.55 -2.51
C VAL A 33 -22.64 -33.91 -1.31
N SER A 34 -23.77 -34.59 -1.54
CA SER A 34 -24.66 -35.03 -0.46
C SER A 34 -23.98 -35.99 0.51
N MET A 35 -23.13 -36.91 0.00
CA MET A 35 -22.36 -37.83 0.82
C MET A 35 -21.30 -37.10 1.65
N GLN A 36 -20.65 -36.07 1.10
CA GLN A 36 -19.69 -35.25 1.85
C GLN A 36 -20.35 -34.49 3.00
N LEU A 37 -21.53 -33.89 2.75
CA LEU A 37 -22.31 -33.25 3.81
C LEU A 37 -22.73 -34.24 4.90
N LYS A 38 -23.24 -35.41 4.50
CA LYS A 38 -23.65 -36.46 5.44
C LYS A 38 -22.47 -36.90 6.33
N ARG A 39 -21.29 -37.11 5.74
CA ARG A 39 -20.06 -37.46 6.49
C ARG A 39 -19.65 -36.36 7.46
N LEU A 40 -19.77 -35.10 7.07
CA LEU A 40 -19.48 -33.96 7.94
C LEU A 40 -20.44 -33.94 9.14
N GLU A 41 -21.74 -34.08 8.90
CA GLU A 41 -22.77 -34.11 9.95
C GLU A 41 -22.59 -35.31 10.89
N GLU A 42 -22.32 -36.50 10.35
CA GLU A 42 -22.02 -37.70 11.14
C GLU A 42 -20.75 -37.53 11.99
N GLY A 43 -19.71 -36.91 11.43
CA GLY A 43 -18.46 -36.63 12.15
C GLY A 43 -18.61 -35.60 13.27
N LEU A 44 -19.61 -34.70 13.18
CA LEU A 44 -19.94 -33.72 14.19
C LEU A 44 -21.00 -34.22 15.19
N GLY A 45 -21.75 -35.26 14.83
CA GLY A 45 -22.95 -35.68 15.56
C GLY A 45 -24.09 -34.66 15.50
N GLN A 46 -24.05 -33.73 14.55
CA GLN A 46 -24.97 -32.59 14.45
C GLN A 46 -25.32 -32.29 12.99
N ASN A 47 -26.56 -31.83 12.76
CA ASN A 47 -26.96 -31.35 11.43
C ASN A 47 -26.49 -29.90 11.25
N VAL A 48 -25.92 -29.60 10.08
CA VAL A 48 -25.43 -28.25 9.75
C VAL A 48 -26.41 -27.51 8.81
N PHE A 49 -27.36 -28.25 8.22
CA PHE A 49 -28.47 -27.70 7.46
C PHE A 49 -29.83 -28.10 8.05
N SER A 50 -30.79 -27.18 8.04
CA SER A 50 -32.18 -27.45 8.38
C SER A 50 -32.95 -27.93 7.14
N ARG A 51 -33.78 -28.96 7.33
CA ARG A 51 -34.71 -29.48 6.31
C ARG A 51 -36.15 -28.99 6.50
N ALA A 52 -36.39 -28.11 7.47
CA ALA A 52 -37.72 -27.69 7.89
C ALA A 52 -38.40 -26.69 6.93
N ALA A 53 -37.64 -26.05 6.03
CA ALA A 53 -38.17 -25.11 5.06
C ALA A 53 -38.05 -25.64 3.63
N ARG A 54 -38.91 -25.14 2.73
CA ARG A 54 -38.81 -25.32 1.25
C ARG A 54 -37.45 -24.88 0.66
N ARG A 55 -36.57 -24.32 1.49
CA ARG A 55 -35.25 -23.80 1.16
C ARG A 55 -34.24 -24.37 2.15
N LEU A 56 -33.09 -24.83 1.65
CA LEU A 56 -31.96 -25.26 2.46
C LEU A 56 -31.40 -24.06 3.23
N SER A 57 -31.37 -24.13 4.55
CA SER A 57 -30.83 -23.08 5.44
C SER A 57 -29.87 -23.67 6.45
N LEU A 58 -28.93 -22.87 6.97
CA LEU A 58 -28.02 -23.30 8.02
C LEU A 58 -28.75 -23.46 9.36
N THR A 59 -28.29 -24.40 10.18
CA THR A 59 -28.60 -24.45 11.62
C THR A 59 -27.70 -23.46 12.38
N PRO A 60 -27.98 -23.13 13.65
CA PRO A 60 -27.06 -22.34 14.48
C PRO A 60 -25.63 -22.92 14.50
N GLU A 61 -25.51 -24.24 14.52
CA GLU A 61 -24.22 -24.94 14.50
C GLU A 61 -23.58 -24.90 13.12
N GLY A 62 -24.40 -24.92 12.05
CA GLY A 62 -23.95 -24.65 10.69
C GLY A 62 -23.38 -23.24 10.54
N GLU A 63 -23.99 -22.21 11.11
CA GLU A 63 -23.45 -20.84 11.07
C GLU A 63 -22.10 -20.73 11.80
N GLN A 64 -21.97 -21.35 12.98
CA GLN A 64 -20.69 -21.41 13.69
C GLN A 64 -19.63 -22.14 12.87
N LEU A 65 -19.98 -23.30 12.31
CA LEU A 65 -19.07 -24.09 11.49
C LEU A 65 -18.65 -23.33 10.24
N LEU A 66 -19.53 -22.55 9.60
CA LEU A 66 -19.22 -21.79 8.38
C LEU A 66 -18.05 -20.83 8.60
N SER A 67 -18.03 -20.15 9.74
CA SER A 67 -16.92 -19.26 10.13
C SER A 67 -15.59 -20.01 10.29
N TYR A 68 -15.60 -21.17 10.95
CA TYR A 68 -14.39 -21.99 11.12
C TYR A 68 -13.93 -22.64 9.81
N ALA A 69 -14.87 -23.20 9.04
CA ALA A 69 -14.61 -23.87 7.76
C ALA A 69 -13.90 -22.93 6.77
N ARG A 70 -14.37 -21.69 6.64
CA ARG A 70 -13.74 -20.68 5.77
C ARG A 70 -12.29 -20.41 6.18
N ARG A 71 -12.01 -20.25 7.47
CA ARG A 71 -10.65 -20.02 7.99
C ARG A 71 -9.74 -21.22 7.78
N MET A 72 -10.25 -22.43 7.99
CA MET A 72 -9.49 -23.67 7.78
C MET A 72 -9.15 -23.89 6.31
N ILE A 73 -10.09 -23.65 5.40
CA ILE A 73 -9.86 -23.74 3.96
C ILE A 73 -8.83 -22.70 3.53
N ALA A 74 -8.98 -21.44 3.95
CA ALA A 74 -8.02 -20.39 3.62
C ALA A 74 -6.59 -20.71 4.11
N LEU A 75 -6.45 -21.24 5.32
CA LEU A 75 -5.14 -21.63 5.86
C LEU A 75 -4.55 -22.83 5.11
N ASN A 76 -5.38 -23.79 4.68
CA ASN A 76 -4.92 -24.90 3.87
C ASN A 76 -4.48 -24.44 2.48
N ASP A 77 -5.23 -23.52 1.86
CA ASP A 77 -4.90 -22.94 0.57
C ASP A 77 -3.61 -22.12 0.65
N GLU A 78 -3.41 -21.35 1.72
CA GLU A 78 -2.16 -20.64 2.01
C GLU A 78 -0.98 -21.59 2.17
N ALA A 79 -1.15 -22.68 2.93
CA ALA A 79 -0.09 -23.68 3.12
C ALA A 79 0.25 -24.40 1.82
N LEU A 80 -0.76 -24.81 1.04
CA LEU A 80 -0.57 -25.42 -0.28
C LEU A 80 0.10 -24.45 -1.24
N ALA A 81 -0.34 -23.20 -1.30
CA ALA A 81 0.31 -22.17 -2.10
C ALA A 81 1.78 -22.03 -1.72
N ARG A 82 2.11 -21.88 -0.43
CA ARG A 82 3.51 -21.76 0.01
C ARG A 82 4.37 -22.99 -0.28
N LEU A 83 3.80 -24.19 -0.22
CA LEU A 83 4.54 -25.45 -0.32
C LEU A 83 4.59 -26.03 -1.74
N THR A 84 3.65 -25.67 -2.62
CA THR A 84 3.50 -26.26 -3.95
C THR A 84 3.62 -25.27 -5.09
N ASP A 85 3.61 -23.97 -4.79
CA ASP A 85 3.93 -22.96 -5.78
C ASP A 85 5.37 -23.22 -6.29
N ARG A 86 5.54 -23.23 -7.62
CA ARG A 86 6.86 -23.22 -8.26
C ARG A 86 7.42 -21.79 -8.39
N GLY A 87 6.76 -20.84 -7.72
CA GLY A 87 6.96 -19.41 -7.80
C GLY A 87 8.29 -18.91 -7.26
N TYR A 88 8.66 -17.81 -7.88
CA TYR A 88 9.89 -17.05 -7.81
C TYR A 88 10.44 -16.87 -6.39
N GLU A 89 11.72 -17.24 -6.23
CA GLU A 89 12.53 -16.97 -5.04
C GLU A 89 13.55 -15.88 -5.39
N GLY A 90 13.82 -14.95 -4.48
CA GLY A 90 14.78 -13.87 -4.72
C GLY A 90 14.57 -12.63 -3.86
N GLU A 91 15.37 -11.60 -4.12
CA GLU A 91 15.28 -10.29 -3.47
C GLU A 91 15.02 -9.21 -4.52
N VAL A 92 14.13 -8.26 -4.21
CA VAL A 92 13.89 -7.03 -5.00
C VAL A 92 14.20 -5.83 -4.13
N ARG A 93 15.13 -4.97 -4.57
CA ARG A 93 15.54 -3.75 -3.87
C ARG A 93 14.78 -2.56 -4.43
N LEU A 94 13.88 -2.01 -3.62
CA LEU A 94 12.97 -0.91 -3.96
C LEU A 94 13.35 0.35 -3.18
N GLY A 95 13.73 1.40 -3.90
CA GLY A 95 13.98 2.73 -3.32
C GLY A 95 12.76 3.64 -3.40
N VAL A 96 12.43 4.37 -2.34
CA VAL A 96 11.29 5.29 -2.32
C VAL A 96 11.60 6.59 -1.56
N PRO A 97 11.20 7.78 -2.05
CA PRO A 97 11.38 9.05 -1.34
C PRO A 97 10.62 9.07 -0.02
N HIS A 98 11.19 9.72 1.00
CA HIS A 98 10.57 9.84 2.32
C HIS A 98 9.13 10.42 2.25
N ASP A 99 8.91 11.34 1.33
CA ASP A 99 7.70 12.12 1.15
C ASP A 99 6.56 11.40 0.42
N ILE A 100 6.79 10.21 -0.15
CA ILE A 100 5.74 9.41 -0.82
C ILE A 100 5.69 7.95 -0.37
N VAL A 101 6.29 7.62 0.79
CA VAL A 101 6.14 6.28 1.38
C VAL A 101 4.68 6.00 1.73
N TYR A 102 4.01 6.97 2.35
CA TYR A 102 2.61 6.86 2.73
C TYR A 102 1.72 7.75 1.87
N PRO A 103 0.44 7.39 1.68
CA PRO A 103 -0.21 6.15 2.13
C PRO A 103 -0.03 4.94 1.19
N GLN A 104 0.56 5.10 0.01
CA GLN A 104 0.49 4.13 -1.08
C GLN A 104 1.40 2.89 -0.87
N MET A 105 2.65 3.06 -0.42
CA MET A 105 3.62 1.96 -0.35
C MET A 105 3.16 0.80 0.56
N PRO A 106 2.58 1.02 1.75
CA PRO A 106 2.04 -0.07 2.56
C PRO A 106 1.02 -0.96 1.84
N VAL A 107 0.18 -0.37 0.96
CA VAL A 107 -0.81 -1.11 0.17
C VAL A 107 -0.10 -2.02 -0.83
N VAL A 108 0.91 -1.49 -1.53
CA VAL A 108 1.74 -2.24 -2.47
C VAL A 108 2.46 -3.39 -1.76
N LEU A 109 3.18 -3.12 -0.67
CA LEU A 109 3.93 -4.15 0.06
C LEU A 109 3.02 -5.26 0.59
N LYS A 110 1.82 -4.92 1.07
CA LYS A 110 0.84 -5.91 1.54
C LYS A 110 0.39 -6.82 0.40
N SER A 111 0.11 -6.25 -0.78
CA SER A 111 -0.27 -7.01 -1.97
C SER A 111 0.87 -7.95 -2.41
N LEU A 112 2.09 -7.44 -2.48
CA LEU A 112 3.27 -8.23 -2.85
C LEU A 112 3.55 -9.38 -1.88
N ALA A 113 3.41 -9.16 -0.57
CA ALA A 113 3.61 -10.21 0.42
C ALA A 113 2.56 -11.35 0.33
N GLN A 114 1.36 -11.05 -0.18
CA GLN A 114 0.30 -12.03 -0.41
C GLN A 114 0.52 -12.80 -1.71
N GLU A 115 0.92 -12.10 -2.78
CA GLU A 115 1.07 -12.67 -4.12
C GLU A 115 2.40 -13.41 -4.30
N PHE A 116 3.48 -12.94 -3.66
CA PHE A 116 4.84 -13.49 -3.76
C PHE A 116 5.47 -13.73 -2.38
N PRO A 117 4.96 -14.68 -1.57
CA PRO A 117 5.41 -14.87 -0.18
C PRO A 117 6.87 -15.33 -0.02
N ARG A 118 7.53 -15.74 -1.11
CA ARG A 118 8.94 -16.16 -1.15
C ARG A 118 9.88 -15.12 -1.76
N VAL A 119 9.36 -13.99 -2.23
CA VAL A 119 10.18 -12.87 -2.69
C VAL A 119 10.42 -11.92 -1.52
N ARG A 120 11.69 -11.65 -1.23
CA ARG A 120 12.07 -10.64 -0.24
C ARG A 120 12.05 -9.27 -0.90
N VAL A 121 11.08 -8.44 -0.55
CA VAL A 121 11.08 -7.02 -0.94
C VAL A 121 11.89 -6.24 0.10
N ASN A 122 13.03 -5.71 -0.31
CA ASN A 122 13.87 -4.85 0.51
C ASN A 122 13.56 -3.38 0.17
N LEU A 123 12.81 -2.72 1.05
CA LEU A 123 12.41 -1.32 0.88
C LEU A 123 13.41 -0.41 1.60
N MET A 124 13.97 0.56 0.87
CA MET A 124 14.81 1.60 1.45
C MET A 124 14.22 2.96 1.12
N SER A 125 14.24 3.86 2.10
CA SER A 125 13.79 5.23 1.91
C SER A 125 14.96 6.19 2.01
N SER A 126 15.04 7.14 1.07
CA SER A 126 16.10 8.14 0.99
C SER A 126 15.63 9.34 0.16
N PHE A 127 16.46 10.36 0.01
CA PHE A 127 16.16 11.50 -0.86
C PHE A 127 16.37 11.14 -2.34
N THR A 128 15.54 11.70 -3.23
CA THR A 128 15.59 11.45 -4.68
C THR A 128 17.00 11.54 -5.26
N LYS A 129 17.80 12.51 -4.84
CA LYS A 129 19.20 12.66 -5.28
C LYS A 129 20.00 11.37 -5.04
N PHE A 130 20.01 10.89 -3.79
CA PHE A 130 20.74 9.68 -3.42
C PHE A 130 20.14 8.43 -4.05
N LEU A 131 18.82 8.34 -4.15
CA LEU A 131 18.16 7.22 -4.82
C LEU A 131 18.59 7.10 -6.29
N LYS A 132 18.71 8.23 -7.02
CA LYS A 132 19.18 8.23 -8.42
C LYS A 132 20.65 7.81 -8.51
N ASP A 133 21.52 8.35 -7.65
CA ASP A 133 22.94 8.00 -7.61
C ASP A 133 23.12 6.49 -7.36
N ASP A 134 22.44 5.95 -6.35
CA ASP A 134 22.48 4.53 -5.96
C ASP A 134 21.84 3.61 -7.01
N PHE A 135 20.80 4.10 -7.71
CA PHE A 135 20.17 3.36 -8.79
C PHE A 135 21.07 3.25 -10.02
N VAL A 136 21.84 4.28 -10.35
CA VAL A 136 22.90 4.19 -11.36
C VAL A 136 24.01 3.24 -10.88
N ALA A 137 24.35 3.26 -9.59
CA ALA A 137 25.44 2.50 -9.00
C ALA A 137 25.17 1.02 -8.71
N GLY A 138 24.07 0.43 -9.16
CA GLY A 138 23.84 -1.00 -8.95
C GLY A 138 22.95 -1.38 -7.76
N GLN A 139 22.58 -0.41 -6.90
CA GLN A 139 22.05 -0.71 -5.55
C GLN A 139 20.53 -0.96 -5.49
N TYR A 140 19.77 -0.36 -6.41
CA TYR A 140 18.32 -0.57 -6.51
C TYR A 140 17.93 -1.27 -7.81
N ASP A 141 16.89 -2.09 -7.77
CA ASP A 141 16.30 -2.69 -8.97
C ASP A 141 15.19 -1.80 -9.53
N ILE A 142 14.45 -1.15 -8.62
CA ILE A 142 13.38 -0.18 -8.90
C ILE A 142 13.54 1.00 -7.95
N ILE A 143 13.35 2.23 -8.43
CA ILE A 143 13.19 3.41 -7.57
C ILE A 143 11.95 4.21 -7.97
N LEU A 144 11.34 4.82 -6.97
CA LEU A 144 10.46 5.97 -7.15
C LEU A 144 11.23 7.26 -6.86
N THR A 145 10.80 8.36 -7.46
CA THR A 145 11.36 9.69 -7.23
C THR A 145 10.29 10.78 -7.28
N THR A 146 10.59 11.95 -6.73
CA THR A 146 9.83 13.19 -6.95
C THR A 146 10.70 14.20 -7.66
N GLU A 147 10.30 14.62 -8.84
CA GLU A 147 11.11 15.44 -9.76
C GLU A 147 10.27 16.56 -10.36
N ASP A 148 10.88 17.70 -10.64
CA ASP A 148 10.28 18.76 -11.44
C ASP A 148 10.37 18.41 -12.94
N GLU A 149 11.56 17.99 -13.38
CA GLU A 149 11.89 17.57 -14.72
C GLU A 149 12.50 16.17 -14.69
N PRO A 150 11.71 15.13 -15.02
CA PRO A 150 12.16 13.74 -14.97
C PRO A 150 13.35 13.48 -15.91
N GLY A 151 14.39 12.86 -15.38
CA GLY A 151 15.56 12.43 -16.18
C GLY A 151 15.27 11.25 -17.13
N PRO A 152 16.18 10.94 -18.08
CA PRO A 152 16.03 9.85 -19.03
C PRO A 152 15.72 8.50 -18.36
N GLY A 153 14.74 7.76 -18.90
CA GLY A 153 14.30 6.48 -18.35
C GLY A 153 13.31 6.58 -17.20
N GLY A 154 12.92 7.79 -16.80
CA GLY A 154 11.86 8.04 -15.84
C GLY A 154 10.49 7.94 -16.48
N GLU A 155 9.66 7.03 -15.98
CA GLU A 155 8.24 6.97 -16.31
C GLU A 155 7.46 7.86 -15.33
N ILE A 156 6.76 8.88 -15.82
CA ILE A 156 5.88 9.70 -14.97
C ILE A 156 4.64 8.88 -14.61
N LEU A 157 4.46 8.61 -13.31
CA LEU A 157 3.27 7.94 -12.80
C LEU A 157 2.14 8.94 -12.54
N ALA A 158 2.51 10.11 -12.03
CA ALA A 158 1.57 11.12 -11.57
C ALA A 158 2.23 12.49 -11.46
N THR A 159 1.45 13.55 -11.62
CA THR A 159 1.83 14.91 -11.25
C THR A 159 0.92 15.36 -10.10
N ARG A 160 1.50 15.97 -9.06
CA ARG A 160 0.78 16.39 -7.86
C ARG A 160 1.22 17.79 -7.43
N ASP A 161 0.30 18.49 -6.77
CA ASP A 161 0.59 19.79 -6.18
C ASP A 161 1.57 19.63 -5.02
N LEU A 162 2.59 20.49 -5.03
CA LEU A 162 3.40 20.76 -3.86
C LEU A 162 2.70 21.86 -3.05
N VAL A 163 2.45 21.62 -1.77
CA VAL A 163 1.68 22.52 -0.91
C VAL A 163 2.44 22.87 0.35
N TRP A 164 2.21 24.08 0.87
CA TRP A 164 2.69 24.46 2.19
C TRP A 164 1.91 23.71 3.27
N VAL A 165 2.63 23.20 4.28
CA VAL A 165 2.05 22.51 5.42
C VAL A 165 2.53 23.10 6.75
N GLY A 166 1.66 23.08 7.74
CA GLY A 166 1.89 23.61 9.09
C GLY A 166 1.16 22.78 10.14
N ALA A 167 1.31 23.14 11.42
CA ALA A 167 0.51 22.57 12.48
C ALA A 167 -0.99 22.86 12.26
N PRO A 168 -1.89 21.95 12.68
CA PRO A 168 -3.32 22.22 12.75
C PRO A 168 -3.61 23.48 13.56
N ASP A 169 -4.44 24.37 13.02
CA ASP A 169 -4.75 25.69 13.60
C ASP A 169 -3.50 26.56 13.88
N GLY A 170 -2.39 26.23 13.20
CA GLY A 170 -1.08 26.85 13.42
C GLY A 170 -0.98 28.30 12.93
N THR A 171 -0.10 29.06 13.56
CA THR A 171 0.15 30.48 13.28
C THR A 171 1.57 30.75 12.78
N ALA A 172 2.44 29.73 12.74
CA ALA A 172 3.83 29.88 12.31
C ALA A 172 3.96 30.53 10.93
N TRP A 173 3.03 30.22 10.02
CA TRP A 173 3.00 30.77 8.65
C TRP A 173 2.75 32.28 8.58
N GLN A 174 2.24 32.89 9.65
CA GLN A 174 1.99 34.33 9.73
C GLN A 174 3.23 35.10 10.21
N ARG A 175 4.21 34.42 10.80
CA ARG A 175 5.41 35.04 11.37
C ARG A 175 6.43 35.39 10.29
N ARG A 176 7.21 36.44 10.52
CA ARG A 176 8.30 36.89 9.65
C ARG A 176 9.55 37.19 10.50
N PRO A 177 10.75 36.70 10.13
CA PRO A 177 11.02 35.78 9.02
C PRO A 177 10.28 34.45 9.19
N LEU A 178 9.85 33.89 8.07
CA LEU A 178 9.15 32.61 8.01
C LEU A 178 10.13 31.47 8.30
N ARG A 179 9.86 30.67 9.32
CA ARG A 179 10.74 29.56 9.72
C ARG A 179 10.44 28.31 8.89
N LEU A 180 11.43 27.82 8.17
CA LEU A 180 11.31 26.66 7.27
C LEU A 180 11.88 25.38 7.90
N GLY A 181 11.11 24.29 7.82
CA GLY A 181 11.54 22.95 8.19
C GLY A 181 11.87 22.13 6.95
N PHE A 182 13.14 22.10 6.54
CA PHE A 182 13.63 21.23 5.48
C PHE A 182 15.04 20.72 5.78
N LYS A 183 15.33 19.49 5.35
CA LYS A 183 16.71 19.01 5.24
C LYS A 183 17.41 19.70 4.05
N ASP A 184 18.74 19.82 4.10
CA ASP A 184 19.58 20.31 3.00
C ASP A 184 19.48 19.50 1.70
N THR A 185 19.27 18.18 1.80
CA THR A 185 19.09 17.31 0.64
C THR A 185 17.64 17.20 0.18
N CYS A 186 16.71 17.92 0.82
CA CYS A 186 15.30 17.89 0.42
C CYS A 186 15.10 18.60 -0.91
N PHE A 187 14.50 17.91 -1.87
CA PHE A 187 14.22 18.45 -3.20
C PHE A 187 13.26 19.66 -3.16
N PHE A 188 12.36 19.71 -2.19
CA PHE A 188 11.36 20.77 -2.06
C PHE A 188 11.95 22.08 -1.50
N ARG A 189 13.08 22.00 -0.78
CA ARG A 189 13.72 23.14 -0.13
C ARG A 189 14.08 24.27 -1.10
N PRO A 190 14.85 24.04 -2.19
CA PRO A 190 15.19 25.12 -3.11
C PRO A 190 13.96 25.69 -3.81
N ILE A 191 12.93 24.87 -4.10
CA ILE A 191 11.67 25.33 -4.68
C ILE A 191 10.97 26.29 -3.72
N ALA A 192 10.78 25.88 -2.46
CA ALA A 192 10.16 26.68 -1.43
C ALA A 192 10.88 28.02 -1.21
N GLN A 193 12.20 28.00 -1.10
CA GLN A 193 13.03 29.19 -0.92
C GLN A 193 12.91 30.15 -2.11
N ALA A 194 13.07 29.65 -3.34
CA ALA A 194 12.98 30.47 -4.54
C ALA A 194 11.60 31.15 -4.69
N ARG A 195 10.52 30.44 -4.31
CA ARG A 195 9.15 31.00 -4.33
C ARG A 195 8.97 32.11 -3.31
N LEU A 196 9.52 31.94 -2.10
CA LEU A 196 9.48 32.98 -1.06
C LEU A 196 10.33 34.18 -1.42
N ASP A 197 11.53 33.96 -1.98
CA ASP A 197 12.42 35.03 -2.46
C ASP A 197 11.75 35.86 -3.56
N ALA A 198 11.13 35.19 -4.55
CA ALA A 198 10.39 35.87 -5.62
C ALA A 198 9.18 36.66 -5.11
N ALA A 199 8.58 36.23 -4.00
CA ALA A 199 7.47 36.93 -3.33
C ALA A 199 7.95 38.01 -2.33
N GLY A 200 9.26 38.19 -2.14
CA GLY A 200 9.82 39.11 -1.16
C GLY A 200 9.51 38.75 0.30
N ILE A 201 9.24 37.47 0.59
CA ILE A 201 8.92 36.99 1.93
C ILE A 201 10.21 36.59 2.64
N PRO A 202 10.62 37.27 3.72
CA PRO A 202 11.82 36.90 4.47
C PRO A 202 11.62 35.54 5.14
N TRP A 203 12.63 34.68 5.07
CA TRP A 203 12.62 33.35 5.66
C TRP A 203 13.95 33.02 6.35
N GLU A 204 13.90 32.07 7.27
CA GLU A 204 15.06 31.47 7.93
C GLU A 204 14.86 29.95 8.04
N MET A 205 15.96 29.20 8.20
CA MET A 205 15.86 27.78 8.52
C MET A 205 15.52 27.60 10.00
N GLY A 206 14.39 26.96 10.29
CA GLY A 206 13.96 26.66 11.65
C GLY A 206 14.59 25.40 12.25
N PHE A 207 15.36 24.67 11.44
CA PHE A 207 15.95 23.38 11.79
C PHE A 207 17.34 23.21 11.17
N GLU A 208 18.26 22.66 11.96
CA GLU A 208 19.58 22.20 11.53
C GLU A 208 19.71 20.73 11.93
N GLY A 209 19.80 19.82 10.95
CA GLY A 209 19.93 18.38 11.21
C GLY A 209 19.50 17.51 10.04
N GLU A 210 19.57 16.19 10.23
CA GLU A 210 19.39 15.21 9.14
C GLU A 210 18.12 14.33 9.27
N CYS A 211 17.36 14.46 10.36
CA CYS A 211 16.24 13.58 10.66
C CYS A 211 14.90 14.18 10.25
N GLU A 212 14.25 13.59 9.23
CA GLU A 212 12.94 14.03 8.73
C GLU A 212 11.87 14.04 9.83
N GLN A 213 11.90 13.05 10.73
CA GLN A 213 10.96 12.96 11.84
C GLN A 213 11.06 14.14 12.81
N VAL A 214 12.25 14.73 12.99
CA VAL A 214 12.42 15.91 13.83
C VAL A 214 11.88 17.16 13.14
N ILE A 215 12.02 17.25 11.81
CA ILE A 215 11.40 18.32 11.01
C ILE A 215 9.88 18.24 11.15
N GLU A 216 9.30 17.06 10.96
CA GLU A 216 7.86 16.83 11.10
C GLU A 216 7.35 17.21 12.49
N ALA A 217 8.06 16.81 13.55
CA ALA A 217 7.71 17.19 14.91
C ALA A 217 7.78 18.70 15.14
N THR A 218 8.76 19.39 14.54
CA THR A 218 8.92 20.85 14.64
C THR A 218 7.77 21.58 13.95
N VAL A 219 7.36 21.10 12.78
CA VAL A 219 6.21 21.67 12.03
C VAL A 219 4.91 21.39 12.79
N ALA A 220 4.71 20.17 13.29
CA ALA A 220 3.53 19.79 14.07
C ALA A 220 3.40 20.58 15.39
N ALA A 221 4.52 21.09 15.92
CA ALA A 221 4.57 21.95 17.11
C ALA A 221 4.35 23.45 16.83
N ASP A 222 3.98 23.83 15.60
CA ASP A 222 3.82 25.23 15.15
C ASP A 222 5.10 26.08 15.31
N LEU A 223 6.27 25.46 15.19
CA LEU A 223 7.57 26.15 15.30
C LEU A 223 8.20 26.48 13.94
N ALA A 224 7.71 25.86 12.87
CA ALA A 224 8.13 26.07 11.49
C ALA A 224 7.01 25.63 10.53
N ILE A 225 7.14 25.95 9.24
CA ILE A 225 6.33 25.37 8.17
C ILE A 225 7.21 24.61 7.18
N SER A 226 6.62 23.74 6.38
CA SER A 226 7.34 22.96 5.35
C SER A 226 6.50 22.84 4.09
N ALA A 227 6.97 22.04 3.12
CA ALA A 227 6.23 21.68 1.92
C ALA A 227 6.08 20.16 1.81
N ARG A 228 4.93 19.71 1.32
CA ARG A 228 4.61 18.29 1.09
C ARG A 228 3.80 18.12 -0.18
N MET A 229 3.83 16.91 -0.73
CA MET A 229 2.89 16.51 -1.78
C MET A 229 1.48 16.48 -1.17
N ARG A 230 0.50 17.07 -1.86
CA ARG A 230 -0.88 17.21 -1.34
C ARG A 230 -1.50 15.90 -0.85
N ASP A 231 -1.14 14.77 -1.46
CA ASP A 231 -1.69 13.45 -1.14
C ASP A 231 -0.85 12.64 -0.14
N ALA A 232 0.26 13.21 0.34
CA ALA A 232 1.20 12.57 1.25
C ALA A 232 1.56 13.48 2.43
N ILE A 233 0.52 13.97 3.11
CA ILE A 233 0.65 14.83 4.28
C ILE A 233 0.83 13.97 5.54
N PRO A 234 1.94 14.12 6.30
CA PRO A 234 2.16 13.39 7.54
C PRO A 234 1.07 13.67 8.59
N ARG A 235 0.95 12.78 9.58
CA ARG A 235 0.05 13.02 10.71
C ARG A 235 0.52 14.21 11.54
N GLY A 236 -0.42 15.01 12.03
CA GLY A 236 -0.13 16.15 12.90
C GLY A 236 0.27 17.42 12.15
N VAL A 237 0.13 17.44 10.83
CA VAL A 237 0.25 18.64 9.99
C VAL A 237 -0.90 18.70 8.98
N GLU A 238 -1.22 19.90 8.50
CA GLU A 238 -2.27 20.14 7.51
C GLU A 238 -1.82 21.14 6.43
N VAL A 239 -2.57 21.18 5.33
CA VAL A 239 -2.34 22.20 4.28
C VAL A 239 -2.65 23.57 4.84
N ILE A 240 -1.74 24.52 4.62
CA ILE A 240 -1.95 25.90 5.03
C ILE A 240 -2.79 26.62 3.98
N GLU A 241 -4.04 26.92 4.34
CA GLU A 241 -4.95 27.74 3.54
C GLU A 241 -4.63 29.25 3.73
N ALA A 242 -3.45 29.66 3.28
CA ALA A 242 -2.92 31.02 3.50
C ALA A 242 -3.48 32.10 2.54
N GLY A 243 -4.40 31.73 1.63
CA GLY A 243 -4.82 32.60 0.53
C GLY A 243 -3.62 33.13 -0.25
N ASN A 244 -3.52 34.45 -0.40
CA ASN A 244 -2.39 35.10 -1.10
C ASN A 244 -1.15 35.35 -0.20
N SER A 245 -1.14 34.89 1.05
CA SER A 245 -0.06 35.19 2.00
C SER A 245 1.18 34.30 1.81
N LEU A 246 1.03 33.18 1.10
CA LEU A 246 2.12 32.30 0.71
C LEU A 246 2.03 32.03 -0.81
N PRO A 247 3.17 32.06 -1.53
CA PRO A 247 3.17 31.82 -2.98
C PRO A 247 2.87 30.35 -3.29
N PRO A 248 2.23 30.05 -4.42
CA PRO A 248 2.06 28.67 -4.88
C PRO A 248 3.43 28.04 -5.16
N LEU A 249 3.60 26.78 -4.74
CA LEU A 249 4.87 26.06 -4.94
C LEU A 249 4.97 25.40 -6.32
N GLY A 250 3.83 25.14 -6.95
CA GLY A 250 3.73 24.47 -8.25
C GLY A 250 3.45 22.98 -8.09
N GLN A 251 3.85 22.20 -9.09
CA GLN A 251 3.60 20.77 -9.17
C GLN A 251 4.90 20.00 -9.35
N LEU A 252 4.92 18.76 -8.88
CA LEU A 252 6.02 17.81 -9.05
C LEU A 252 5.50 16.48 -9.59
N SER A 253 6.37 15.78 -10.29
CA SER A 253 6.10 14.48 -10.89
C SER A 253 6.64 13.36 -9.99
N ILE A 254 5.78 12.39 -9.67
CA ILE A 254 6.19 11.10 -9.12
C ILE A 254 6.62 10.23 -10.29
N CYS A 255 7.88 9.80 -10.28
CA CYS A 255 8.48 9.06 -11.38
C CYS A 255 8.94 7.68 -10.93
N LEU A 256 8.93 6.74 -11.87
CA LEU A 256 9.37 5.36 -11.72
C LEU A 256 10.57 5.10 -12.62
N TYR A 257 11.63 4.55 -12.05
CA TYR A 257 12.77 4.04 -12.80
C TYR A 257 12.93 2.55 -12.50
N ASN A 258 13.21 1.78 -13.55
CA ASN A 258 13.55 0.36 -13.44
C ASN A 258 14.74 0.04 -14.33
N ARG A 259 15.47 -1.03 -14.01
CA ARG A 259 16.69 -1.36 -14.76
C ARG A 259 16.48 -1.95 -16.15
N GLY A 260 15.27 -2.21 -16.63
CA GLY A 260 14.98 -2.76 -17.97
C GLY A 260 15.55 -4.15 -18.31
N PHE A 261 16.59 -4.62 -17.61
CA PHE A 261 17.30 -5.88 -17.84
C PHE A 261 16.78 -7.04 -16.99
N GLN A 262 16.06 -6.78 -15.89
CA GLN A 262 15.37 -7.81 -15.11
C GLN A 262 13.95 -7.97 -15.64
N LYS A 263 13.77 -8.93 -16.56
CA LYS A 263 12.45 -9.37 -17.02
C LYS A 263 12.01 -10.58 -16.24
N GLY A 264 10.81 -10.53 -15.70
CA GLY A 264 10.20 -11.64 -14.95
C GLY A 264 8.86 -11.19 -14.36
N PRO A 265 7.90 -12.11 -14.23
CA PRO A 265 6.53 -11.73 -13.87
C PRO A 265 6.42 -11.11 -12.48
N VAL A 266 7.38 -11.37 -11.56
CA VAL A 266 7.45 -10.65 -10.27
C VAL A 266 7.70 -9.16 -10.48
N ILE A 267 8.73 -8.80 -11.26
CA ILE A 267 9.06 -7.40 -11.54
C ILE A 267 7.91 -6.73 -12.31
N ASP A 268 7.32 -7.42 -13.29
CA ASP A 268 6.19 -6.88 -14.06
C ASP A 268 4.98 -6.61 -13.15
N THR A 269 4.66 -7.52 -12.23
CA THR A 269 3.60 -7.31 -11.24
C THR A 269 3.93 -6.17 -10.28
N ILE A 270 5.16 -6.08 -9.76
CA ILE A 270 5.59 -4.98 -8.88
C ILE A 270 5.42 -3.64 -9.61
N LEU A 271 5.93 -3.52 -10.84
CA LEU A 271 5.80 -2.31 -11.65
C LEU A 271 4.32 -1.97 -11.90
N GLY A 272 3.48 -2.97 -12.20
CA GLY A 272 2.04 -2.79 -12.37
C GLY A 272 1.35 -2.27 -11.10
N GLN A 273 1.66 -2.86 -9.94
CA GLN A 273 1.11 -2.43 -8.66
C GLN A 273 1.57 -1.01 -8.28
N LEU A 274 2.85 -0.67 -8.52
CA LEU A 274 3.37 0.69 -8.30
C LEU A 274 2.68 1.72 -9.20
N ARG A 275 2.51 1.43 -10.49
CA ARG A 275 1.75 2.29 -11.41
C ARG A 275 0.33 2.53 -10.92
N CYS A 276 -0.39 1.47 -10.57
CA CYS A 276 -1.76 1.61 -10.07
C CYS A 276 -1.83 2.42 -8.76
N ALA A 277 -0.91 2.18 -7.83
CA ALA A 277 -0.94 2.82 -6.52
C ALA A 277 -0.61 4.32 -6.58
N TYR A 278 0.34 4.73 -7.43
CA TYR A 278 0.80 6.11 -7.51
C TYR A 278 0.17 6.93 -8.65
N ALA A 279 -0.56 6.30 -9.59
CA ALA A 279 -1.33 7.03 -10.59
C ALA A 279 -2.62 7.63 -10.01
N ALA A 280 -3.22 6.98 -9.01
CA ALA A 280 -4.46 7.39 -8.32
C ALA A 280 -4.30 8.71 -7.57
#